data_AF-A0A934GKG6-F1
#
_entry.id   AF-A0A934GKG6-F1
#
_cell.length_a   1.000
_cell.length_b   1.000
_cell.length_c   1.000
_cell.angle_alpha   90.00
_cell.angle_beta   90.00
_cell.angle_gamma   90.00
#
_symmetry.space_group_name_H-M   'P 1'
#
loop_
_entity.id
_entity.type
_entity.pdbx_description
1 polymer ?
#
loop_
_entity_poly.entity_id
_entity_poly.type
_entity_poly.pdbx_seq_one_letter_code
_entity_poly.pdbx_strand_id
1 'polypeptide(L)'
;MGLLDGFEKLINEHGSAAILKERIALANDKYAALEQKLSASELRIKELESENHGLRTNLEKAEIEIQQLKELSENAHGQRLPEIREKLLVLLATSVQYAPTVAAEFEVHEQVVLHHFEELEKLSMAEGWRVSGYDTEWHLQPEGRSYLVRHGLLA
;
A
#
# COMPACT_ATOMS: atom_id res chain seq x y z
N MET A 1 -19.96 59.11 -63.20
CA MET A 1 -19.11 58.62 -62.10
C MET A 1 -18.28 59.78 -61.60
N GLY A 2 -18.54 60.25 -60.39
CA GLY A 2 -17.89 61.43 -59.81
C GLY A 2 -16.59 61.07 -59.07
N LEU A 3 -15.70 62.03 -58.88
CA LEU A 3 -14.44 61.87 -58.14
C LEU A 3 -14.61 61.26 -56.73
N LEU A 4 -15.72 61.54 -56.05
CA LEU A 4 -16.04 60.99 -54.73
C LEU A 4 -16.29 59.48 -54.74
N ASP A 5 -16.82 58.96 -55.85
CA ASP A 5 -17.08 57.53 -56.08
C ASP A 5 -15.76 56.72 -56.15
N GLY A 6 -14.69 57.36 -56.64
CA GLY A 6 -13.34 56.79 -56.65
C GLY A 6 -12.68 56.75 -55.28
N PHE A 7 -12.93 57.75 -54.42
CA PHE A 7 -12.40 57.80 -53.06
C PHE A 7 -13.08 56.80 -52.12
N GLU A 8 -14.40 56.65 -52.21
CA GLU A 8 -15.16 55.70 -51.39
C GLU A 8 -14.75 54.24 -51.71
N LYS A 9 -14.46 53.96 -52.99
CA LYS A 9 -13.93 52.67 -53.44
C LYS A 9 -12.51 52.41 -52.95
N LEU A 10 -11.63 53.41 -53.02
CA LEU A 10 -10.27 53.33 -52.48
C LEU A 10 -10.27 53.11 -50.97
N ILE A 11 -11.14 53.79 -50.22
CA ILE A 11 -11.28 53.63 -48.76
C ILE A 11 -11.81 52.24 -48.41
N ASN A 12 -12.82 51.74 -49.13
CA ASN A 12 -13.35 50.40 -48.90
C ASN A 12 -12.32 49.31 -49.24
N GLU A 13 -11.58 49.43 -50.34
CA GLU A 13 -10.56 48.45 -50.74
C GLU A 13 -9.31 48.50 -49.85
N HIS A 14 -8.78 49.70 -49.53
CA HIS A 14 -7.62 49.81 -48.65
C HIS A 14 -7.96 49.59 -47.17
N GLY A 15 -9.12 50.04 -46.71
CA GLY A 15 -9.58 49.84 -45.33
C GLY A 15 -9.84 48.37 -45.02
N SER A 16 -10.47 47.65 -45.94
CA SER A 16 -10.67 46.19 -45.80
C SER A 16 -9.34 45.42 -45.90
N ALA A 17 -8.40 45.84 -46.75
CA ALA A 17 -7.07 45.25 -46.81
C ALA A 17 -6.25 45.47 -45.51
N ALA A 18 -6.37 46.64 -44.88
CA ALA A 18 -5.72 46.92 -43.59
C ALA A 18 -6.29 46.05 -42.46
N ILE A 19 -7.62 45.95 -42.36
CA ILE A 19 -8.31 45.09 -41.38
C ILE A 19 -7.96 43.62 -41.60
N LEU A 20 -7.89 43.16 -42.86
CA LEU A 20 -7.54 41.79 -43.18
C LEU A 20 -6.10 41.47 -42.74
N LYS A 21 -5.15 42.37 -42.98
CA LYS A 21 -3.76 42.23 -42.52
C LYS A 21 -3.68 42.12 -41.00
N GLU A 22 -4.43 42.97 -40.28
CA GLU A 22 -4.47 42.94 -38.82
C GLU A 22 -5.05 41.61 -38.29
N ARG A 23 -6.12 41.10 -38.92
CA ARG A 23 -6.69 39.78 -38.57
C ARG A 23 -5.74 38.63 -38.86
N ILE A 24 -4.99 38.68 -39.96
CA ILE A 24 -3.96 37.69 -40.30
C ILE A 24 -2.82 37.75 -39.27
N ALA A 25 -2.37 38.93 -38.89
CA ALA A 25 -1.35 39.10 -37.85
C ALA A 25 -1.82 38.50 -36.51
N LEU A 26 -3.03 38.85 -36.07
CA LEU A 26 -3.62 38.30 -34.85
C LEU A 26 -3.83 36.77 -34.91
N ALA A 27 -4.18 36.24 -36.09
CA ALA A 27 -4.29 34.80 -36.29
C ALA A 27 -2.92 34.14 -36.16
N ASN A 28 -1.89 34.69 -36.80
CA ASN A 28 -0.52 34.19 -36.72
C ASN A 28 0.01 34.22 -35.28
N ASP A 29 -0.24 35.30 -34.54
CA ASP A 29 0.15 35.40 -33.13
C ASP A 29 -0.53 34.32 -32.27
N LYS A 30 -1.81 34.05 -32.51
CA LYS A 30 -2.55 32.96 -31.85
C LYS A 30 -2.01 31.59 -32.24
N TYR A 31 -1.68 31.38 -33.52
CA TYR A 31 -1.08 30.13 -33.99
C TYR A 31 0.29 29.89 -33.34
N ALA A 32 1.16 30.90 -33.31
CA ALA A 32 2.47 30.80 -32.66
C ALA A 32 2.33 30.48 -31.16
N ALA A 33 1.39 31.13 -30.46
CA ALA A 33 1.11 30.83 -29.06
C ALA A 33 0.57 29.40 -28.85
N LEU A 34 -0.24 28.89 -29.77
CA LEU A 34 -0.73 27.51 -29.73
C LEU A 34 0.39 26.49 -29.98
N GLU A 35 1.27 26.74 -30.95
CA GLU A 35 2.43 25.88 -31.22
C GLU A 35 3.37 25.80 -30.01
N GLN A 36 3.62 26.93 -29.33
CA GLN A 36 4.41 26.95 -28.10
C GLN A 36 3.75 26.13 -26.98
N LYS A 37 2.44 26.28 -26.78
CA LYS A 37 1.69 25.49 -25.78
C LYS A 37 1.68 24.01 -26.12
N LEU A 38 1.53 23.66 -27.40
CA LEU A 38 1.56 22.28 -27.87
C LEU A 38 2.94 21.67 -27.58
N SER A 39 4.01 22.35 -27.96
CA SER A 39 5.39 21.89 -27.71
C SER A 39 5.67 21.72 -26.20
N ALA A 40 5.24 22.67 -25.37
CA ALA A 40 5.38 22.56 -23.91
C ALA A 40 4.58 21.38 -23.35
N SER A 41 3.36 21.15 -23.85
CA SER A 41 2.52 20.03 -23.43
C SER A 41 3.12 18.68 -23.84
N GLU A 42 3.65 18.57 -25.07
CA GLU A 42 4.31 17.36 -25.56
C GLU A 42 5.56 17.03 -24.72
N LEU A 43 6.33 18.05 -24.35
CA LEU A 43 7.51 17.88 -23.50
C LEU A 43 7.09 17.41 -22.10
N ARG A 44 6.02 17.99 -21.53
CA ARG A 44 5.50 17.55 -20.24
C ARG A 44 4.95 16.13 -20.25
N ILE A 45 4.29 15.72 -21.33
CA ILE A 45 3.83 14.34 -21.50
C ILE A 45 5.01 13.38 -21.48
N LYS A 46 6.10 13.67 -22.23
CA LYS A 46 7.30 12.82 -22.23
C LYS A 46 7.95 12.71 -20.86
N GLU A 47 8.03 13.82 -20.11
CA GLU A 47 8.53 13.80 -18.72
C GLU A 47 7.67 12.91 -17.81
N LEU A 48 6.35 13.08 -17.87
CA LEU A 48 5.41 12.30 -17.06
C LEU A 48 5.43 10.82 -17.42
N GLU A 49 5.56 10.48 -18.71
CA GLU A 49 5.69 9.08 -19.16
C GLU A 49 6.98 8.45 -18.63
N SER A 50 8.10 9.19 -18.66
CA SER A 50 9.37 8.75 -18.10
C SER A 50 9.29 8.53 -16.59
N GLU A 51 8.68 9.47 -15.86
CA GLU A 51 8.47 9.37 -14.41
C GLU A 51 7.56 8.18 -14.07
N ASN A 52 6.46 7.98 -14.81
CA ASN A 52 5.55 6.86 -14.61
C ASN A 52 6.26 5.52 -14.84
N HIS A 53 7.11 5.43 -15.86
CA HIS A 53 7.91 4.23 -16.11
C HIS A 53 8.89 3.94 -14.95
N GLY A 54 9.56 4.98 -14.44
CA GLY A 54 10.45 4.87 -13.28
C GLY A 54 9.70 4.41 -12.02
N LEU A 55 8.54 5.00 -11.74
CA LEU A 55 7.68 4.62 -10.62
C LEU A 55 7.20 3.18 -10.71
N ARG A 56 6.75 2.72 -11.89
CA ARG A 56 6.35 1.31 -12.10
C ARG A 56 7.49 0.33 -11.83
N THR A 57 8.68 0.65 -12.33
CA THR A 57 9.87 -0.19 -12.12
C THR A 57 10.24 -0.27 -10.63
N ASN A 58 10.14 0.84 -9.90
CA ASN A 58 10.41 0.86 -8.46
C ASN A 58 9.35 0.10 -7.67
N LEU A 59 8.08 0.21 -8.09
CA LEU A 59 6.97 -0.51 -7.49
C LEU A 59 7.15 -2.03 -7.65
N GLU A 60 7.49 -2.50 -8.84
CA GLU A 60 7.79 -3.92 -9.10
C GLU A 60 8.96 -4.43 -8.23
N LYS A 61 10.03 -3.65 -8.09
CA LYS A 61 11.16 -4.00 -7.21
C LYS A 61 10.74 -4.09 -5.75
N ALA A 62 9.95 -3.13 -5.27
CA ALA A 62 9.47 -3.13 -3.88
C ALA A 62 8.52 -4.31 -3.62
N GLU A 63 7.66 -4.67 -4.57
CA GLU A 63 6.79 -5.84 -4.48
C GLU A 63 7.59 -7.14 -4.39
N ILE A 64 8.65 -7.28 -5.20
CA ILE A 64 9.57 -8.43 -5.14
C ILE A 64 10.27 -8.49 -3.78
N GLU A 65 10.77 -7.37 -3.27
CA GLU A 65 11.45 -7.33 -1.96
C GLU A 65 10.49 -7.67 -0.82
N ILE A 66 9.26 -7.15 -0.84
CA ILE A 66 8.21 -7.51 0.12
C ILE A 66 7.91 -9.02 0.05
N GLN A 67 7.80 -9.58 -1.15
CA GLN A 67 7.54 -11.00 -1.32
C GLN A 67 8.69 -11.86 -0.78
N GLN A 68 9.94 -11.48 -1.07
CA GLN A 68 11.11 -12.16 -0.52
C GLN A 68 11.18 -12.06 1.00
N LEU A 69 10.87 -10.89 1.58
CA LEU A 69 10.84 -10.72 3.03
C LEU A 69 9.72 -11.53 3.68
N LYS A 70 8.54 -11.64 3.04
CA LYS A 70 7.47 -12.52 3.49
C LYS A 70 7.90 -13.98 3.46
N GLU A 71 8.50 -14.44 2.37
CA GLU A 71 9.01 -15.82 2.27
C GLU A 71 10.11 -16.10 3.30
N LEU A 72 11.03 -15.16 3.53
CA LEU A 72 12.05 -15.29 4.56
C LEU A 72 11.44 -15.29 5.97
N SER A 73 10.42 -14.47 6.22
CA SER A 73 9.70 -14.45 7.50
C SER A 73 8.93 -15.75 7.71
N GLU A 74 8.19 -16.23 6.71
CA GLU A 74 7.46 -17.49 6.75
C GLU A 74 8.41 -18.69 6.88
N ASN A 75 9.58 -18.66 6.25
CA ASN A 75 10.58 -19.72 6.42
C ASN A 75 11.32 -19.62 7.77
N ALA A 76 11.53 -18.41 8.29
CA ALA A 76 12.17 -18.22 9.60
C ALA A 76 11.21 -18.48 10.77
N HIS A 77 9.89 -18.39 10.58
CA HIS A 77 8.89 -18.43 11.65
C HIS A 77 7.85 -19.55 11.47
N GLY A 78 7.70 -20.13 10.27
CA GLY A 78 6.52 -20.92 9.89
C GLY A 78 6.55 -22.42 10.19
N GLN A 79 7.70 -23.04 10.47
CA GLN A 79 7.72 -24.50 10.70
C GLN A 79 7.71 -24.94 12.17
N ARG A 80 7.94 -24.02 13.12
CA ARG A 80 7.99 -24.39 14.56
C ARG A 80 7.00 -23.61 15.41
N LEU A 81 6.66 -22.37 15.05
CA LEU A 81 5.85 -21.46 15.85
C LEU A 81 4.32 -21.70 15.75
N PRO A 82 3.73 -22.03 14.58
CA PRO A 82 2.29 -22.33 14.50
C PRO A 82 1.92 -23.61 15.26
N GLU A 83 2.72 -24.67 15.10
CA GLU A 83 2.49 -25.93 15.81
C GLU A 83 2.61 -25.78 17.33
N ILE A 84 3.59 -25.01 17.82
CA ILE A 84 3.70 -24.75 19.26
C ILE A 84 2.46 -24.00 19.73
N ARG A 85 2.01 -22.93 19.05
CA ARG A 85 0.80 -22.17 19.45
C ARG A 85 -0.46 -23.05 19.44
N GLU A 86 -0.65 -23.89 18.44
CA GLU A 86 -1.79 -24.82 18.39
C GLU A 86 -1.73 -25.84 19.53
N LYS A 87 -0.56 -26.45 19.78
CA LYS A 87 -0.36 -27.38 20.89
C LYS A 87 -0.58 -26.69 22.25
N LEU A 88 -0.12 -25.45 22.42
CA LEU A 88 -0.39 -24.64 23.61
C LEU A 88 -1.89 -24.42 23.81
N LEU A 89 -2.63 -24.05 22.76
CA LEU A 89 -4.07 -23.86 22.85
C LEU A 89 -4.78 -25.17 23.23
N VAL A 90 -4.36 -26.32 22.68
CA VAL A 90 -4.89 -27.64 23.05
C VAL A 90 -4.60 -27.97 24.52
N LEU A 91 -3.39 -27.69 25.00
CA LEU A 91 -3.04 -27.88 26.42
C LEU A 91 -3.83 -26.97 27.35
N LEU A 92 -4.00 -25.70 26.97
CA LEU A 92 -4.83 -24.74 27.70
C LEU A 92 -6.31 -25.12 27.72
N ALA A 93 -6.78 -25.87 26.71
CA ALA A 93 -8.14 -26.40 26.69
C ALA A 93 -8.34 -27.52 27.73
N THR A 94 -7.26 -28.22 28.10
CA THR A 94 -7.29 -29.37 29.01
C THR A 94 -7.07 -28.95 30.46
N SER A 95 -6.11 -28.05 30.70
CA SER A 95 -5.79 -27.56 32.05
C SER A 95 -5.11 -26.19 32.00
N VAL A 96 -5.09 -25.50 33.14
CA VAL A 96 -4.27 -24.30 33.35
C VAL A 96 -2.80 -24.66 33.15
N GLN A 97 -2.05 -23.80 32.47
CA GLN A 97 -0.65 -24.04 32.13
C GLN A 97 0.27 -22.97 32.71
N TYR A 98 1.50 -23.38 33.00
CA TYR A 98 2.59 -22.51 33.44
C TYR A 98 3.73 -22.60 32.44
N ALA A 99 4.37 -21.46 32.13
CA ALA A 99 5.44 -21.42 31.14
C ALA A 99 6.60 -22.39 31.44
N PRO A 100 7.07 -22.57 32.69
CA PRO A 100 8.12 -23.54 32.99
C PRO A 100 7.71 -25.00 32.74
N THR A 101 6.46 -25.36 33.08
CA THR A 101 5.94 -26.73 32.88
C THR A 101 5.85 -27.08 31.41
N VAL A 102 5.31 -26.17 30.62
CA VAL A 102 5.20 -26.33 29.17
C VAL A 102 6.58 -26.31 28.50
N ALA A 103 7.51 -25.48 28.97
CA ALA A 103 8.88 -25.47 28.44
C ALA A 103 9.56 -26.84 28.60
N ALA A 104 9.36 -27.49 29.75
CA ALA A 104 9.86 -28.83 30.00
C ALA A 104 9.17 -29.88 29.11
N GLU A 105 7.86 -29.81 28.92
CA GLU A 105 7.10 -30.75 28.08
C GLU A 105 7.46 -30.68 26.60
N PHE A 106 7.79 -29.48 26.09
CA PHE A 106 8.11 -29.26 24.68
C PHE A 106 9.61 -29.30 24.38
N GLU A 107 10.45 -29.55 25.38
CA GLU A 107 11.92 -29.48 25.28
C GLU A 107 12.41 -28.15 24.66
N VAL A 108 11.78 -27.04 25.06
CA VAL A 108 12.12 -25.69 24.59
C VAL A 108 12.48 -24.79 25.78
N HIS A 109 13.13 -23.67 25.48
CA HIS A 109 13.46 -22.67 26.49
C HIS A 109 12.20 -21.93 26.96
N GLU A 110 12.09 -21.63 28.26
CA GLU A 110 10.92 -20.98 28.87
C GLU A 110 10.55 -19.66 28.19
N GLN A 111 11.53 -18.82 27.86
CA GLN A 111 11.32 -17.56 27.14
C GLN A 111 10.63 -17.72 25.78
N VAL A 112 10.84 -18.86 25.10
CA VAL A 112 10.12 -19.15 23.85
C VAL A 112 8.65 -19.39 24.14
N VAL A 113 8.33 -20.16 25.18
CA VAL A 113 6.95 -20.42 25.61
C VAL A 113 6.26 -19.14 26.09
N LEU A 114 6.94 -18.32 26.89
CA LEU A 114 6.41 -17.02 27.33
C LEU A 114 6.08 -16.11 26.16
N HIS A 115 6.99 -16.00 25.19
CA HIS A 115 6.74 -15.25 23.97
C HIS A 115 5.48 -15.74 23.24
N HIS A 116 5.28 -17.06 23.15
CA HIS A 116 4.08 -17.63 22.54
C HIS A 116 2.80 -17.33 23.31
N PHE A 117 2.83 -17.41 24.64
CA PHE A 117 1.68 -17.07 25.45
C PHE A 117 1.32 -15.59 25.35
N GLU A 118 2.30 -14.68 25.36
CA GLU A 118 2.09 -13.25 25.13
C GLU A 118 1.50 -12.96 23.74
N GLU A 119 1.92 -13.70 22.71
CA GLU A 119 1.34 -13.59 21.38
C GLU A 119 -0.12 -14.09 21.32
N LEU A 120 -0.43 -15.17 22.03
CA LEU A 120 -1.82 -15.65 22.17
C LEU A 120 -2.68 -14.67 22.99
N GLU A 121 -2.10 -13.98 23.97
CA GLU A 121 -2.75 -12.92 24.75
C GLU A 121 -3.10 -11.71 23.89
N LYS A 122 -2.18 -11.25 23.05
CA LYS A 122 -2.44 -10.17 22.07
C LYS A 122 -3.58 -10.52 21.12
N LEU A 123 -3.72 -11.80 20.77
CA LEU A 123 -4.80 -12.32 19.92
C LEU A 123 -6.10 -12.60 20.69
N SER A 124 -6.14 -12.30 22.00
CA SER A 124 -7.25 -12.63 22.91
C SER A 124 -7.58 -14.12 22.95
N MET A 125 -6.64 -15.00 22.57
CA MET A 125 -6.85 -16.46 22.55
C MET A 125 -6.49 -17.12 23.88
N ALA A 126 -5.60 -16.50 24.64
CA ALA A 126 -5.23 -16.89 26.00
C ALA A 126 -5.13 -15.66 26.91
N GLU A 127 -5.09 -15.84 28.21
CA GLU A 127 -4.89 -14.76 29.19
C GLU A 127 -3.94 -15.23 30.29
N GLY A 128 -2.99 -14.36 30.66
CA GLY A 128 -2.01 -14.62 31.70
C GLY A 128 -2.38 -13.93 33.02
N TRP A 129 -2.67 -14.69 34.05
CA TRP A 129 -2.92 -14.19 35.40
C TRP A 129 -1.62 -14.13 36.19
N ARG A 130 -1.16 -12.91 36.47
CA ARG A 130 0.12 -12.65 37.13
C ARG A 130 -0.10 -12.38 38.62
N VAL A 131 0.31 -13.30 39.48
CA VAL A 131 0.29 -13.12 40.93
C VAL A 131 1.73 -12.87 41.42
N SER A 132 1.94 -11.80 42.17
CA SER A 132 3.28 -11.42 42.66
C SER A 132 3.93 -12.56 43.45
N GLY A 133 5.09 -13.03 42.99
CA GLY A 133 5.86 -14.11 43.63
C GLY A 133 5.51 -15.51 43.15
N TYR A 134 4.61 -15.65 42.16
CA TYR A 134 4.23 -16.92 41.55
C TYR A 134 4.41 -16.87 40.02
N ASP A 135 4.53 -18.05 39.40
CA ASP A 135 4.53 -18.17 37.95
C ASP A 135 3.18 -17.73 37.37
N THR A 136 3.20 -17.20 36.15
CA THR A 136 1.98 -16.74 35.48
C THR A 136 1.11 -17.93 35.09
N GLU A 137 -0.14 -17.90 35.55
CA GLU A 137 -1.16 -18.88 35.19
C GLU A 137 -1.77 -18.50 33.84
N TRP A 138 -1.75 -19.42 32.88
CA TRP A 138 -2.31 -19.19 31.55
C TRP A 138 -3.62 -19.94 31.37
N HIS A 139 -4.62 -19.22 30.86
CA HIS A 139 -5.98 -19.73 30.63
C HIS A 139 -6.42 -19.56 29.18
N LEU A 140 -7.21 -20.51 28.68
CA LEU A 140 -7.84 -20.41 27.36
C LEU A 140 -9.01 -19.42 27.37
N GLN A 141 -9.04 -18.51 26.40
CA GLN A 141 -10.14 -17.55 26.21
C GLN A 141 -11.16 -18.03 25.16
N PRO A 142 -12.37 -17.43 25.10
CA PRO A 142 -13.42 -17.80 24.14
C PRO A 142 -12.98 -17.81 22.68
N GLU A 143 -12.12 -16.88 22.26
CA GLU A 143 -11.57 -16.76 20.92
C GLU A 143 -10.63 -17.94 20.61
N GLY A 144 -9.79 -18.32 21.57
CA GLY A 144 -8.92 -19.50 21.48
C GLY A 144 -9.73 -20.78 21.36
N ARG A 145 -10.80 -20.92 22.16
CA ARG A 145 -11.73 -22.06 22.05
C ARG A 145 -12.44 -22.10 20.71
N SER A 146 -12.90 -20.94 20.22
CA SER A 146 -13.55 -20.82 18.90
C SER A 146 -12.59 -21.20 17.77
N TYR A 147 -11.33 -20.81 17.89
CA TYR A 147 -10.28 -21.20 16.94
C TYR A 147 -10.10 -22.72 16.90
N LEU A 148 -9.96 -23.37 18.06
CA LEU A 148 -9.80 -24.82 18.16
C LEU A 148 -10.99 -25.59 17.55
N VAL A 149 -12.22 -25.15 17.82
CA VAL A 149 -13.44 -25.77 17.25
C VAL A 149 -13.49 -25.62 15.73
N ARG A 150 -13.20 -24.43 15.19
CA ARG A 150 -13.22 -24.18 13.73
C ARG A 150 -12.21 -25.03 12.97
N HIS A 151 -11.07 -25.34 13.59
CA HIS A 151 -9.99 -26.10 12.96
C HIS A 151 -10.04 -27.59 13.31
N GLY A 152 -11.05 -28.07 14.04
CA GLY A 152 -11.20 -29.49 14.38
C GLY A 152 -10.13 -30.02 15.35
N LEU A 153 -9.55 -29.13 16.16
CA LEU A 153 -8.47 -29.45 17.12
C LEU A 153 -9.00 -29.85 18.50
N LEU A 154 -10.31 -29.70 18.73
CA LEU A 154 -11.04 -30.28 19.86
C LEU A 154 -11.96 -31.37 19.30
N ALA A 155 -11.77 -32.60 19.76
CA ALA A 155 -12.63 -33.75 19.46
C ALA A 155 -13.90 -33.74 20.29
#